data_AF-A0A7C2FD69-F1
#
_entry.id   AF-A0A7C2FD69-F1
#
_cell.length_a   1.000
_cell.length_b   1.000
_cell.length_c   1.000
_cell.angle_alpha   90.00
_cell.angle_beta   90.00
_cell.angle_gamma   90.00
#
_symmetry.space_group_name_H-M   'P 1'
#
loop_
_entity.id
_entity.type
_entity.pdbx_description
1 polymer ?
#
loop_
_entity_poly.entity_id
_entity_poly.type
_entity_poly.pdbx_seq_one_letter_code
_entity_poly.pdbx_strand_id
1 'polypeptide(L)'
;MGLSEWRWARIGVCPMSAKGKVGAGAVPAVLQPFDHLCCELVKYCGFLVNWLTPAELPAQVHTLDVLITIGEDTLSGEATSALQAFVREGGVWIALGGTCSLPELFGVRPLMQAEGIPMRLGEGYAVGTSANPVLLETWQMLHGFGGVAVEVQEGTIWAHWLDAHGRATGLPALVHRAYGAGHALLFAIHLGESIARIRQGRSVVEQSVLPPDVVRAPGDHALRAEDAIRLDWYLDRQPFNGGHAFLKPVADLWQESLIRAILWGGQQRHTVVPMLWFYPSHLPGVAVLSIDAEPAAAHYETTLQRLLTLTGVRAVWCLSEASHGPAFYRDLAKRGHEIGLRYVPEAAAFCRATTLQNQVDNLRRFSGVRTITAIQVAELHWWGCTEFYTYVEQAQILSDLSRGGYSPGTAGFAFGSAHPWRPRNHARPGELHVLYVIPLLGYHLIERLTSAQAQAILHGVRTVSGVCHFTVRPTVVESEEKADAFIRLIAAIRGAGYEWIAAAELARWHTARTAIRYRLVDGAGQIQLALLSAVPMSRLTVLLFTPLKGWAQTGSNELPLKSAEYFGYPCLALETDLVEKTVREINLFEMRESSASA
;
A
#
# COMPACT_ATOMS: atom_id res chain seq x y z
N MET A 1 -21.25 -17.07 -28.58
CA MET A 1 -20.16 -16.25 -28.01
C MET A 1 -20.19 -14.93 -28.75
N GLY A 2 -20.74 -13.89 -28.13
CA GLY A 2 -20.75 -12.55 -28.75
C GLY A 2 -19.33 -12.01 -28.83
N LEU A 3 -19.02 -11.30 -29.91
CA LEU A 3 -17.75 -10.57 -30.06
C LEU A 3 -17.58 -9.66 -28.83
N SER A 4 -16.45 -9.79 -28.15
CA SER A 4 -16.14 -9.01 -26.95
C SER A 4 -15.92 -7.55 -27.31
N GLU A 5 -16.96 -6.74 -27.18
CA GLU A 5 -16.83 -5.30 -27.36
C GLU A 5 -16.08 -4.67 -26.18
N TRP A 6 -15.23 -3.68 -26.47
CA TRP A 6 -14.61 -2.86 -25.44
C TRP A 6 -15.70 -2.16 -24.61
N ARG A 7 -15.78 -2.50 -23.32
CA ARG A 7 -16.68 -1.89 -22.35
C ARG A 7 -15.94 -1.71 -21.03
N TRP A 8 -16.12 -0.56 -20.38
CA TRP A 8 -15.56 -0.32 -19.06
C TRP A 8 -16.21 -1.21 -17.99
N ALA A 9 -15.39 -1.74 -17.09
CA ALA A 9 -15.88 -2.35 -15.88
C ALA A 9 -16.52 -1.28 -14.97
N ARG A 10 -17.77 -1.50 -14.58
CA ARG A 10 -18.45 -0.66 -13.57
C ARG A 10 -18.22 -1.27 -12.18
N ILE A 11 -17.27 -0.72 -11.43
CA ILE A 11 -16.89 -1.23 -10.10
C ILE A 11 -17.54 -0.36 -9.02
N GLY A 12 -18.37 -0.97 -8.17
CA GLY A 12 -18.97 -0.33 -7.00
C GLY A 12 -18.26 -0.73 -5.71
N VAL A 13 -18.16 0.18 -4.76
CA VAL A 13 -17.67 -0.09 -3.40
C VAL A 13 -18.67 0.45 -2.38
N CYS A 14 -19.17 -0.43 -1.53
CA CYS A 14 -20.17 -0.13 -0.51
C CYS A 14 -19.67 -0.52 0.88
N PRO A 15 -19.15 0.44 1.65
CA PRO A 15 -18.86 0.22 3.06
C PRO A 15 -20.18 0.10 3.83
N MET A 16 -20.38 -1.02 4.51
CA MET A 16 -21.68 -1.33 5.11
C MET A 16 -22.04 -0.38 6.26
N SER A 17 -21.04 0.16 6.94
CA SER A 17 -21.23 1.15 7.99
C SER A 17 -21.30 2.61 7.49
N ALA A 18 -21.38 2.83 6.17
CA ALA A 18 -21.50 4.17 5.58
C ALA A 18 -22.89 4.79 5.80
N LYS A 19 -22.92 6.09 6.12
CA LYS A 19 -24.16 6.88 6.27
C LYS A 19 -24.09 8.19 5.49
N GLY A 20 -25.23 8.64 4.97
CA GLY A 20 -25.39 9.91 4.26
C GLY A 20 -25.15 9.83 2.75
N LYS A 21 -25.34 10.95 2.03
CA LYS A 21 -25.11 11.00 0.58
C LYS A 21 -23.61 11.05 0.27
N VAL A 22 -23.18 10.31 -0.75
CA VAL A 22 -21.79 10.32 -1.21
C VAL A 22 -21.54 11.55 -2.09
N GLY A 23 -20.52 12.35 -1.75
CA GLY A 23 -20.03 13.39 -2.65
C GLY A 23 -19.28 12.77 -3.83
N ALA A 24 -19.37 13.37 -5.03
CA ALA A 24 -18.77 12.81 -6.24
C ALA A 24 -17.27 12.46 -6.06
N GLY A 25 -16.95 11.16 -6.10
CA GLY A 25 -15.58 10.63 -5.99
C GLY A 25 -14.97 10.62 -4.58
N ALA A 26 -15.71 11.03 -3.55
CA ALA A 26 -15.26 10.97 -2.16
C ALA A 26 -15.62 9.61 -1.52
N VAL A 27 -14.76 9.11 -0.64
CA VAL A 27 -15.09 7.98 0.22
C VAL A 27 -16.24 8.42 1.12
N PRO A 28 -17.29 7.59 1.30
CA PRO A 28 -18.39 7.94 2.18
C PRO A 28 -17.91 8.09 3.63
N ALA A 29 -18.67 8.82 4.45
CA ALA A 29 -18.40 8.83 5.88
C ALA A 29 -18.75 7.45 6.46
N VAL A 30 -17.75 6.77 7.03
CA VAL A 30 -17.85 5.40 7.53
C VAL A 30 -17.70 5.39 9.04
N LEU A 31 -18.56 4.66 9.75
CA LEU A 31 -18.52 4.60 11.21
C LEU A 31 -17.43 3.67 11.75
N GLN A 32 -17.14 2.57 11.04
CA GLN A 32 -16.13 1.61 11.46
C GLN A 32 -14.73 1.99 10.96
N PRO A 33 -13.71 2.13 11.84
CA PRO A 33 -12.39 2.59 11.43
C PRO A 33 -11.67 1.66 10.43
N PHE A 34 -11.88 0.35 10.53
CA PHE A 34 -11.23 -0.62 9.64
C PHE A 34 -11.90 -0.67 8.25
N ASP A 35 -13.21 -0.42 8.18
CA ASP A 35 -13.92 -0.24 6.91
C ASP A 35 -13.35 0.98 6.17
N HIS A 36 -13.16 2.11 6.88
CA HIS A 36 -12.57 3.32 6.30
C HIS A 36 -11.14 3.06 5.78
N LEU A 37 -10.31 2.35 6.54
CA LEU A 37 -8.95 1.98 6.10
C LEU A 37 -8.97 1.08 4.86
N CYS A 38 -9.95 0.18 4.74
CA CYS A 38 -10.14 -0.62 3.54
C CYS A 38 -10.59 0.23 2.33
N CYS A 39 -11.42 1.26 2.55
CA CYS A 39 -11.76 2.21 1.49
C CYS A 39 -10.53 2.95 0.97
N GLU A 40 -9.69 3.44 1.88
CA GLU A 40 -8.44 4.11 1.54
C GLU A 40 -7.44 3.17 0.85
N LEU A 41 -7.46 1.88 1.19
CA LEU A 41 -6.72 0.86 0.46
C LEU A 41 -7.21 0.71 -0.99
N VAL A 42 -8.52 0.63 -1.23
CA VAL A 42 -9.07 0.53 -2.59
C VAL A 42 -8.69 1.75 -3.43
N LYS A 43 -8.74 2.96 -2.84
CA LYS A 43 -8.23 4.18 -3.50
C LYS A 43 -6.74 4.08 -3.79
N TYR A 44 -5.97 3.59 -2.83
CA TYR A 44 -4.53 3.42 -3.00
C TYR A 44 -4.23 2.44 -4.15
N CYS A 45 -4.98 1.35 -4.30
CA CYS A 45 -4.86 0.45 -5.45
C CYS A 45 -5.13 1.12 -6.80
N GLY A 46 -5.71 2.32 -6.84
CA GLY A 46 -5.83 3.11 -8.08
C GLY A 46 -6.99 2.72 -8.98
N PHE A 47 -7.91 1.87 -8.52
CA PHE A 47 -9.12 1.54 -9.27
C PHE A 47 -10.08 2.72 -9.38
N LEU A 48 -10.75 2.82 -10.52
CA LEU A 48 -11.75 3.84 -10.79
C LEU A 48 -13.13 3.33 -10.32
N VAL A 49 -13.42 3.51 -9.02
CA VAL A 49 -14.61 2.95 -8.35
C VAL A 49 -15.73 3.95 -8.04
N ASN A 50 -16.97 3.51 -8.21
CA ASN A 50 -18.16 4.21 -7.74
C ASN A 50 -18.38 3.90 -6.26
N TRP A 51 -18.26 4.94 -5.42
CA TRP A 51 -18.57 4.85 -4.01
C TRP A 51 -20.08 4.85 -3.79
N LEU A 52 -20.57 3.91 -3.00
CA LEU A 52 -21.99 3.71 -2.69
C LEU A 52 -22.20 3.63 -1.19
N THR A 53 -23.39 4.00 -0.75
CA THR A 53 -23.93 3.64 0.57
C THR A 53 -24.89 2.45 0.46
N PRO A 54 -25.16 1.75 1.57
CA PRO A 54 -26.14 0.65 1.57
C PRO A 54 -27.52 1.05 1.03
N ALA A 55 -27.93 2.30 1.27
CA ALA A 55 -29.22 2.84 0.81
C ALA A 55 -29.27 3.05 -0.72
N GLU A 56 -28.13 3.22 -1.39
CA GLU A 56 -28.05 3.42 -2.84
C GLU A 56 -27.96 2.10 -3.60
N LEU A 57 -27.63 0.99 -2.93
CA LEU A 57 -27.46 -0.33 -3.55
C LEU A 57 -28.67 -0.76 -4.41
N PRO A 58 -29.93 -0.70 -3.94
CA PRO A 58 -31.06 -1.18 -4.74
C PRO A 58 -31.16 -0.50 -6.11
N ALA A 59 -30.85 0.80 -6.16
CA ALA A 59 -30.99 1.62 -7.36
C ALA A 59 -29.75 1.58 -8.27
N GLN A 60 -28.58 1.18 -7.78
CA GLN A 60 -27.33 1.31 -8.53
C GLN A 60 -26.70 -0.04 -8.89
N VAL A 61 -26.95 -1.10 -8.11
CA VAL A 61 -26.20 -2.37 -8.24
C VAL A 61 -26.36 -3.04 -9.60
N HIS A 62 -27.53 -2.91 -10.24
CA HIS A 62 -27.79 -3.48 -11.56
C HIS A 62 -26.97 -2.84 -12.70
N THR A 63 -26.35 -1.67 -12.44
CA THR A 63 -25.46 -1.00 -13.41
C THR A 63 -24.01 -1.43 -13.28
N LEU A 64 -23.69 -2.22 -12.24
CA LEU A 64 -22.34 -2.64 -11.93
C LEU A 64 -21.98 -3.94 -12.64
N ASP A 65 -20.69 -4.20 -12.70
CA ASP A 65 -20.09 -5.47 -13.09
C ASP A 65 -19.49 -6.19 -11.87
N VAL A 66 -18.83 -5.40 -11.00
CA VAL A 66 -18.19 -5.87 -9.77
C VAL A 66 -18.65 -4.99 -8.62
N LEU A 67 -19.15 -5.60 -7.55
CA LEU A 67 -19.48 -4.93 -6.30
C LEU A 67 -18.54 -5.41 -5.19
N ILE A 68 -17.99 -4.47 -4.42
CA ILE A 68 -17.24 -4.73 -3.21
C ILE A 68 -18.06 -4.26 -2.01
N THR A 69 -18.36 -5.14 -1.06
CA THR A 69 -18.90 -4.74 0.25
C THR A 69 -17.84 -4.86 1.33
N ILE A 70 -17.81 -3.91 2.26
CA ILE A 70 -16.80 -3.84 3.32
C ILE A 70 -17.51 -3.85 4.67
N GLY A 71 -17.18 -4.82 5.51
CA GLY A 71 -17.78 -4.99 6.84
C GLY A 71 -19.08 -5.81 6.81
N GLU A 72 -19.81 -5.74 7.92
CA GLU A 72 -21.06 -6.46 8.14
C GLU A 72 -22.13 -5.47 8.61
N ASP A 73 -23.31 -5.51 7.99
CA ASP A 73 -24.52 -4.83 8.45
C ASP A 73 -25.75 -5.52 7.83
N THR A 74 -26.94 -5.16 8.30
CA THR A 74 -28.21 -5.65 7.77
C THR A 74 -28.63 -4.85 6.54
N LEU A 75 -28.92 -5.55 5.45
CA LEU A 75 -29.47 -4.96 4.25
C LEU A 75 -30.99 -4.82 4.34
N SER A 76 -31.54 -3.81 3.67
CA SER A 76 -32.99 -3.73 3.47
C SER A 76 -33.47 -4.86 2.55
N GLY A 77 -34.75 -5.23 2.63
CA GLY A 77 -35.32 -6.26 1.75
C GLY A 77 -35.18 -5.95 0.25
N GLU A 78 -35.25 -4.67 -0.11
CA GLU A 78 -35.00 -4.20 -1.48
C GLU A 78 -33.54 -4.40 -1.90
N ALA A 79 -32.59 -4.04 -1.03
CA ALA A 79 -31.15 -4.21 -1.31
C ALA A 79 -30.79 -5.69 -1.42
N THR A 80 -31.33 -6.53 -0.54
CA THR A 80 -31.20 -7.99 -0.61
C THR A 80 -31.68 -8.53 -1.95
N SER A 81 -32.88 -8.16 -2.37
CA SER A 81 -33.46 -8.63 -3.63
C SER A 81 -32.63 -8.18 -4.84
N ALA A 82 -32.18 -6.92 -4.83
CA ALA A 82 -31.35 -6.36 -5.89
C ALA A 82 -29.98 -7.05 -5.98
N LEU A 83 -29.34 -7.38 -4.86
CA LEU A 83 -28.07 -8.10 -4.83
C LEU A 83 -28.20 -9.54 -5.30
N GLN A 84 -29.25 -10.24 -4.87
CA GLN A 84 -29.55 -11.59 -5.34
C GLN A 84 -29.76 -11.61 -6.87
N ALA A 85 -30.49 -10.63 -7.41
CA ALA A 85 -30.67 -10.48 -8.85
C ALA A 85 -29.34 -10.17 -9.55
N PHE A 86 -28.59 -9.18 -9.06
CA PHE A 86 -27.29 -8.79 -9.61
C PHE A 86 -26.33 -9.97 -9.76
N VAL A 87 -26.12 -10.77 -8.70
CA VAL A 87 -25.24 -11.94 -8.77
C VAL A 87 -25.83 -12.99 -9.72
N ARG A 88 -27.13 -13.29 -9.63
CA ARG A 88 -27.78 -14.29 -10.48
C ARG A 88 -27.68 -13.96 -11.98
N GLU A 89 -27.74 -12.68 -12.33
CA GLU A 89 -27.68 -12.16 -13.71
C GLU A 89 -26.25 -12.01 -14.25
N GLY A 90 -25.23 -12.33 -13.45
CA GLY A 90 -23.85 -12.39 -13.90
C GLY A 90 -22.88 -11.48 -13.15
N GLY A 91 -23.37 -10.63 -12.26
CA GLY A 91 -22.54 -9.75 -11.44
C GLY A 91 -21.57 -10.50 -10.54
N VAL A 92 -20.45 -9.84 -10.21
CA VAL A 92 -19.46 -10.37 -9.27
C VAL A 92 -19.54 -9.61 -7.95
N TRP A 93 -19.83 -10.31 -6.86
CA TRP A 93 -19.85 -9.74 -5.52
C TRP A 93 -18.64 -10.20 -4.70
N ILE A 94 -17.82 -9.25 -4.26
CA ILE A 94 -16.68 -9.45 -3.37
C ILE A 94 -17.02 -8.85 -2.00
N ALA A 95 -17.19 -9.69 -0.97
CA ALA A 95 -17.46 -9.25 0.39
C ALA A 95 -16.21 -9.38 1.27
N LEU A 96 -15.88 -8.31 1.99
CA LEU A 96 -14.68 -8.20 2.83
C LEU A 96 -15.06 -8.18 4.31
N GLY A 97 -14.75 -9.27 5.03
CA GLY A 97 -14.89 -9.35 6.49
C GLY A 97 -16.34 -9.48 6.99
N GLY A 98 -17.29 -9.79 6.11
CA GLY A 98 -18.71 -9.96 6.42
C GLY A 98 -19.50 -10.55 5.26
N THR A 99 -20.70 -11.05 5.55
CA THR A 99 -21.65 -11.64 4.58
C THR A 99 -22.81 -10.70 4.23
N CYS A 100 -22.89 -9.54 4.88
CA CYS A 100 -23.97 -8.56 4.72
C CYS A 100 -25.36 -9.17 4.91
N SER A 101 -25.48 -10.08 5.88
CA SER A 101 -26.70 -10.86 6.15
C SER A 101 -27.22 -11.72 4.97
N LEU A 102 -26.39 -12.05 3.97
CA LEU A 102 -26.73 -12.94 2.84
C LEU A 102 -25.72 -14.10 2.69
N PRO A 103 -25.47 -14.89 3.75
CA PRO A 103 -24.47 -15.96 3.73
C PRO A 103 -24.80 -17.05 2.69
N GLU A 104 -26.07 -17.23 2.36
CA GLU A 104 -26.53 -18.20 1.38
C GLU A 104 -26.04 -17.92 -0.03
N LEU A 105 -25.71 -16.66 -0.39
CA LEU A 105 -25.14 -16.34 -1.70
C LEU A 105 -23.68 -16.79 -1.82
N PHE A 106 -22.94 -16.76 -0.71
CA PHE A 106 -21.58 -17.29 -0.64
C PHE A 106 -21.54 -18.81 -0.41
N GLY A 107 -22.69 -19.43 -0.15
CA GLY A 107 -22.78 -20.87 0.14
C GLY A 107 -22.16 -21.22 1.48
N VAL A 108 -22.29 -20.33 2.47
CA VAL A 108 -21.74 -20.50 3.81
C VAL A 108 -22.83 -20.35 4.87
N ARG A 109 -22.49 -20.71 6.11
CA ARG A 109 -23.29 -20.46 7.30
C ARG A 109 -22.41 -19.78 8.35
N PRO A 110 -22.78 -18.60 8.86
CA PRO A 110 -22.03 -17.97 9.94
C PRO A 110 -22.04 -18.84 11.19
N LEU A 111 -20.88 -18.99 11.82
CA LEU A 111 -20.77 -19.68 13.09
C LEU A 111 -21.14 -18.72 14.22
N MET A 112 -21.91 -19.22 15.18
CA MET A 112 -22.39 -18.45 16.33
C MET A 112 -21.79 -19.00 17.62
N GLN A 113 -21.58 -18.12 18.59
CA GLN A 113 -21.34 -18.47 19.98
C GLN A 113 -22.66 -18.87 20.66
N ALA A 114 -22.60 -19.38 21.89
CA ALA A 114 -23.77 -19.89 22.63
C ALA A 114 -24.87 -18.82 22.81
N GLU A 115 -24.49 -17.55 22.88
CA GLU A 115 -25.38 -16.38 23.06
C GLU A 115 -25.91 -15.80 21.72
N GLY A 116 -25.70 -16.49 20.59
CA GLY A 116 -26.10 -16.02 19.27
C GLY A 116 -25.21 -14.91 18.69
N ILE A 117 -24.03 -14.68 19.29
CA ILE A 117 -23.05 -13.70 18.83
C ILE A 117 -22.23 -14.32 17.69
N PRO A 118 -22.07 -13.63 16.53
CA PRO A 118 -21.22 -14.12 15.46
C PRO A 118 -19.78 -14.35 15.91
N MET A 119 -19.27 -15.56 15.65
CA MET A 119 -17.90 -15.92 15.94
C MET A 119 -16.94 -15.20 14.98
N ARG A 120 -15.80 -14.72 15.50
CA ARG A 120 -14.77 -14.00 14.74
C ARG A 120 -13.56 -14.91 14.54
N LEU A 121 -12.85 -14.76 13.42
CA LEU A 121 -11.63 -15.53 13.14
C LEU A 121 -10.47 -15.21 14.08
N GLY A 122 -10.41 -13.98 14.62
CA GLY A 122 -9.30 -13.55 15.48
C GLY A 122 -8.00 -13.32 14.70
N GLU A 123 -6.87 -13.69 15.28
CA GLU A 123 -5.53 -13.66 14.68
C GLU A 123 -5.16 -15.05 14.14
N GLY A 124 -4.51 -15.11 12.98
CA GLY A 124 -4.16 -16.37 12.33
C GLY A 124 -3.60 -16.17 10.94
N TYR A 125 -3.61 -17.24 10.13
CA TYR A 125 -2.98 -17.26 8.82
C TYR A 125 -3.91 -17.82 7.74
N ALA A 126 -3.92 -17.18 6.58
CA ALA A 126 -4.56 -17.72 5.39
C ALA A 126 -3.56 -18.50 4.53
N VAL A 127 -3.98 -19.65 4.00
CA VAL A 127 -3.20 -20.44 3.03
C VAL A 127 -4.06 -20.72 1.81
N GLY A 128 -3.57 -20.31 0.63
CA GLY A 128 -4.26 -20.49 -0.65
C GLY A 128 -4.25 -21.94 -1.11
N THR A 129 -5.30 -22.33 -1.84
CA THR A 129 -5.34 -23.61 -2.56
C THR A 129 -4.81 -23.45 -3.99
N SER A 130 -4.35 -24.53 -4.61
CA SER A 130 -3.62 -24.51 -5.90
C SER A 130 -4.41 -23.97 -7.10
N ALA A 131 -5.73 -23.83 -7.01
CA ALA A 131 -6.60 -23.37 -8.09
C ALA A 131 -7.11 -21.91 -7.92
N ASN A 132 -6.61 -21.17 -6.93
CA ASN A 132 -7.14 -19.85 -6.57
C ASN A 132 -6.36 -18.69 -7.24
N PRO A 133 -7.00 -17.86 -8.10
CA PRO A 133 -6.34 -16.72 -8.75
C PRO A 133 -6.13 -15.50 -7.84
N VAL A 134 -6.78 -15.49 -6.66
CA VAL A 134 -6.86 -14.34 -5.74
C VAL A 134 -5.81 -14.41 -4.62
N LEU A 135 -5.52 -15.60 -4.09
CA LEU A 135 -4.49 -15.81 -3.07
C LEU A 135 -3.61 -16.98 -3.51
N LEU A 136 -2.42 -16.64 -4.00
CA LEU A 136 -1.53 -17.61 -4.64
C LEU A 136 -0.90 -18.55 -3.61
N GLU A 137 -0.85 -19.84 -3.93
CA GLU A 137 -0.19 -20.85 -3.09
C GLU A 137 1.30 -20.52 -2.85
N THR A 138 1.97 -19.91 -3.84
CA THR A 138 3.37 -19.47 -3.76
C THR A 138 3.62 -18.42 -2.66
N TRP A 139 2.58 -17.74 -2.18
CA TRP A 139 2.70 -16.79 -1.07
C TRP A 139 2.74 -17.46 0.30
N GLN A 140 2.48 -18.77 0.36
CA GLN A 140 2.44 -19.54 1.60
C GLN A 140 1.41 -18.94 2.59
N MET A 141 1.69 -19.03 3.90
CA MET A 141 0.85 -18.44 4.94
C MET A 141 0.86 -16.92 4.90
N LEU A 142 -0.30 -16.28 4.89
CA LEU A 142 -0.46 -14.83 5.07
C LEU A 142 -1.11 -14.51 6.41
N HIS A 143 -0.37 -13.85 7.29
CA HIS A 143 -0.87 -13.40 8.60
C HIS A 143 -2.03 -12.43 8.40
N GLY A 144 -3.17 -12.70 9.04
CA GLY A 144 -4.38 -11.87 9.00
C GLY A 144 -5.01 -11.67 10.38
N PHE A 145 -5.95 -10.74 10.43
CA PHE A 145 -6.69 -10.38 11.63
C PHE A 145 -8.16 -10.13 11.33
N GLY A 146 -9.01 -10.50 12.28
CA GLY A 146 -10.44 -10.20 12.27
C GLY A 146 -11.21 -10.94 11.19
N GLY A 147 -12.44 -10.49 10.95
CA GLY A 147 -13.37 -11.16 10.04
C GLY A 147 -14.34 -12.10 10.74
N VAL A 148 -15.08 -12.87 9.95
CA VAL A 148 -16.21 -13.71 10.39
C VAL A 148 -15.87 -15.19 10.23
N ALA A 149 -16.15 -15.98 11.26
CA ALA A 149 -16.01 -17.43 11.19
C ALA A 149 -17.26 -18.02 10.52
N VAL A 150 -17.06 -18.80 9.47
CA VAL A 150 -18.14 -19.41 8.70
C VAL A 150 -17.86 -20.88 8.43
N GLU A 151 -18.91 -21.66 8.25
CA GLU A 151 -18.85 -23.03 7.75
C GLU A 151 -19.32 -23.05 6.29
N VAL A 152 -18.60 -23.77 5.43
CA VAL A 152 -18.97 -23.91 4.02
C VAL A 152 -20.04 -24.99 3.86
N GLN A 153 -21.12 -24.66 3.16
CA GLN A 153 -22.21 -25.56 2.83
C GLN A 153 -22.18 -25.96 1.34
N GLU A 154 -22.04 -24.95 0.46
CA GLU A 154 -22.07 -25.13 -1.00
C GLU A 154 -20.93 -24.40 -1.73
N GLY A 155 -20.23 -23.49 -1.04
CA GLY A 155 -19.08 -22.78 -1.60
C GLY A 155 -17.85 -23.68 -1.81
N THR A 156 -16.89 -23.20 -2.58
CA THR A 156 -15.56 -23.79 -2.72
C THR A 156 -14.57 -22.99 -1.87
N ILE A 157 -13.81 -23.68 -1.01
CA ILE A 157 -12.76 -23.04 -0.22
C ILE A 157 -11.57 -22.73 -1.12
N TRP A 158 -11.25 -21.46 -1.26
CA TRP A 158 -10.10 -20.97 -2.02
C TRP A 158 -8.89 -20.67 -1.12
N ALA A 159 -9.12 -20.46 0.18
CA ALA A 159 -8.06 -20.40 1.17
C ALA A 159 -8.55 -20.93 2.52
N HIS A 160 -7.70 -21.68 3.21
CA HIS A 160 -7.96 -22.18 4.56
C HIS A 160 -7.44 -21.21 5.62
N TRP A 161 -8.08 -21.20 6.78
CA TRP A 161 -7.66 -20.45 7.95
C TRP A 161 -6.93 -21.35 8.96
N LEU A 162 -5.76 -20.90 9.37
CA LEU A 162 -4.97 -21.45 10.45
C LEU A 162 -5.05 -20.52 11.67
N ASP A 163 -4.93 -21.07 12.87
CA ASP A 163 -4.86 -20.26 14.09
C ASP A 163 -3.53 -19.48 14.19
N ALA A 164 -3.38 -18.64 15.21
CA ALA A 164 -2.17 -17.85 15.45
C ALA A 164 -0.88 -18.69 15.62
N HIS A 165 -0.98 -20.00 15.78
CA HIS A 165 0.16 -20.93 15.87
C HIS A 165 0.36 -21.75 14.60
N GLY A 166 -0.33 -21.42 13.50
CA GLY A 166 -0.22 -22.11 12.21
C GLY A 166 -0.92 -23.48 12.18
N ARG A 167 -1.85 -23.76 13.10
CA ARG A 167 -2.57 -25.04 13.16
C ARG A 167 -3.90 -24.94 12.41
N ALA A 168 -4.27 -26.03 11.74
CA ALA A 168 -5.52 -26.08 10.97
C ALA A 168 -6.75 -25.92 11.87
N THR A 169 -7.66 -25.02 11.48
CA THR A 169 -8.93 -24.78 12.19
C THR A 169 -10.13 -25.45 11.53
N GLY A 170 -9.99 -25.88 10.27
CA GLY A 170 -11.09 -26.32 9.42
C GLY A 170 -11.94 -25.18 8.84
N LEU A 171 -11.68 -23.92 9.24
CA LEU A 171 -12.42 -22.76 8.77
C LEU A 171 -11.83 -22.21 7.46
N PRO A 172 -12.64 -21.56 6.61
CA PRO A 172 -12.16 -20.89 5.42
C PRO A 172 -11.69 -19.46 5.73
N ALA A 173 -10.66 -19.02 5.01
CA ALA A 173 -10.23 -17.64 4.90
C ALA A 173 -10.85 -16.93 3.69
N LEU A 174 -11.05 -17.68 2.59
CA LEU A 174 -11.64 -17.23 1.34
C LEU A 174 -12.56 -18.31 0.77
N VAL A 175 -13.79 -17.93 0.42
CA VAL A 175 -14.79 -18.81 -0.19
C VAL A 175 -15.25 -18.22 -1.51
N HIS A 176 -15.37 -19.06 -2.53
CA HIS A 176 -15.96 -18.73 -3.82
C HIS A 176 -17.23 -19.54 -4.06
N ARG A 177 -18.23 -18.93 -4.68
CA ARG A 177 -19.39 -19.63 -5.20
C ARG A 177 -19.82 -19.04 -6.52
N ALA A 178 -20.03 -19.90 -7.52
CA ALA A 178 -20.83 -19.53 -8.68
C ALA A 178 -22.31 -19.59 -8.29
N TYR A 179 -23.07 -18.55 -8.60
CA TYR A 179 -24.50 -18.49 -8.29
C TYR A 179 -25.27 -17.86 -9.45
N GLY A 180 -26.12 -18.64 -10.10
CA GLY A 180 -26.70 -18.25 -11.39
C GLY A 180 -25.60 -18.08 -12.44
N ALA A 181 -25.60 -16.96 -13.15
CA ALA A 181 -24.58 -16.61 -14.13
C ALA A 181 -23.38 -15.85 -13.53
N GLY A 182 -23.43 -15.47 -12.26
CA GLY A 182 -22.41 -14.64 -11.62
C GLY A 182 -21.66 -15.35 -10.49
N HIS A 183 -20.95 -14.55 -9.71
CA HIS A 183 -20.03 -15.07 -8.71
C HIS A 183 -20.07 -14.30 -7.40
N ALA A 184 -19.92 -15.01 -6.30
CA ALA A 184 -19.78 -14.47 -4.96
C ALA A 184 -18.43 -14.91 -4.37
N LEU A 185 -17.67 -13.95 -3.84
CA LEU A 185 -16.39 -14.12 -3.19
C LEU A 185 -16.49 -13.57 -1.77
N LEU A 186 -16.29 -14.42 -0.78
CA LEU A 186 -16.23 -14.02 0.62
C LEU A 186 -14.79 -14.10 1.10
N PHE A 187 -14.17 -12.94 1.32
CA PHE A 187 -13.03 -12.84 2.23
C PHE A 187 -13.59 -12.92 3.65
N ALA A 188 -13.53 -14.11 4.25
CA ALA A 188 -13.97 -14.30 5.62
C ALA A 188 -13.12 -13.43 6.57
N ILE A 189 -11.86 -13.19 6.22
CA ILE A 189 -10.94 -12.26 6.89
C ILE A 189 -11.29 -10.81 6.55
N HIS A 190 -11.12 -9.91 7.52
CA HIS A 190 -11.26 -8.48 7.29
C HIS A 190 -9.92 -7.87 6.81
N LEU A 191 -9.80 -7.61 5.50
CA LEU A 191 -8.57 -7.06 4.89
C LEU A 191 -8.15 -5.70 5.50
N GLY A 192 -9.11 -4.79 5.69
CA GLY A 192 -8.85 -3.49 6.33
C GLY A 192 -8.24 -3.61 7.73
N GLU A 193 -8.79 -4.45 8.60
CA GLU A 193 -8.26 -4.73 9.93
C GLU A 193 -6.88 -5.39 9.88
N SER A 194 -6.71 -6.38 9.00
CA SER A 194 -5.44 -7.10 8.81
C SER A 194 -4.30 -6.16 8.43
N ILE A 195 -4.48 -5.41 7.33
CA ILE A 195 -3.47 -4.49 6.82
C ILE A 195 -3.21 -3.35 7.81
N ALA A 196 -4.26 -2.82 8.45
CA ALA A 196 -4.12 -1.76 9.43
C ALA A 196 -3.30 -2.18 10.64
N ARG A 197 -3.60 -3.33 11.24
CA ARG A 197 -2.89 -3.84 12.42
C ARG A 197 -1.42 -4.12 12.09
N ILE A 198 -1.13 -4.71 10.93
CA ILE A 198 0.23 -5.00 10.50
C ILE A 198 1.02 -3.71 10.25
N ARG A 199 0.49 -2.78 9.43
CA ARG A 199 1.19 -1.53 9.08
C ARG A 199 1.34 -0.58 10.28
N GLN A 200 0.30 -0.43 11.10
CA GLN A 200 0.31 0.49 12.25
C GLN A 200 1.06 -0.10 13.45
N GLY A 201 1.09 -1.42 13.60
CA GLY A 201 1.67 -2.09 14.74
C GLY A 201 0.82 -1.96 16.02
N ARG A 202 1.43 -2.25 17.17
CA ARG A 202 0.88 -1.98 18.51
C ARG A 202 1.48 -0.70 19.11
N SER A 203 0.82 -0.18 20.14
CA SER A 203 1.39 0.89 20.96
C SER A 203 2.67 0.42 21.63
N VAL A 204 3.73 1.22 21.58
CA VAL A 204 5.00 0.95 22.25
C VAL A 204 4.99 1.62 23.62
N VAL A 205 4.83 0.81 24.66
CA VAL A 205 4.93 1.25 26.07
C VAL A 205 5.97 0.46 26.84
N GLU A 206 6.42 -0.67 26.28
CA GLU A 206 7.41 -1.57 26.83
C GLU A 206 8.18 -2.25 25.68
N GLN A 207 9.35 -2.81 25.99
CA GLN A 207 10.15 -3.55 25.03
C GLN A 207 9.45 -4.86 24.64
N SER A 208 9.52 -5.20 23.36
CA SER A 208 9.09 -6.51 22.88
C SER A 208 10.01 -7.62 23.40
N VAL A 209 9.41 -8.78 23.68
CA VAL A 209 10.18 -10.01 23.90
C VAL A 209 10.70 -10.47 22.55
N LEU A 210 12.01 -10.37 22.37
CA LEU A 210 12.69 -10.77 21.16
C LEU A 210 13.07 -12.26 21.19
N PRO A 211 13.13 -12.94 20.04
CA PRO A 211 13.67 -14.29 19.97
C PRO A 211 15.19 -14.27 20.23
N PRO A 212 15.78 -15.40 20.65
CA PRO A 212 17.19 -15.47 21.07
C PRO A 212 18.21 -15.05 20.00
N ASP A 213 17.84 -15.16 18.72
CA ASP A 213 18.70 -14.78 17.59
C ASP A 213 18.72 -13.27 17.30
N VAL A 214 17.84 -12.49 17.95
CA VAL A 214 17.83 -11.02 17.86
C VAL A 214 18.43 -10.45 19.14
N VAL A 215 19.69 -10.06 19.05
CA VAL A 215 20.49 -9.61 20.19
C VAL A 215 20.25 -8.12 20.46
N ARG A 216 19.93 -7.76 21.71
CA ARG A 216 20.05 -6.39 22.23
C ARG A 216 21.35 -6.24 23.02
N ALA A 217 21.97 -5.08 22.94
CA ALA A 217 23.13 -4.77 23.75
C ALA A 217 22.76 -4.84 25.26
N PRO A 218 23.63 -5.38 26.13
CA PRO A 218 23.37 -5.38 27.56
C PRO A 218 23.11 -3.97 28.10
N GLY A 219 22.02 -3.80 28.86
CA GLY A 219 21.61 -2.49 29.42
C GLY A 219 20.88 -1.56 28.44
N ASP A 220 20.59 -2.02 27.22
CA ASP A 220 19.79 -1.26 26.26
C ASP A 220 18.29 -1.37 26.58
N HIS A 221 17.78 -0.34 27.25
CA HIS A 221 16.37 -0.21 27.63
C HIS A 221 15.57 0.70 26.68
N ALA A 222 16.13 1.07 25.53
CA ALA A 222 15.44 1.94 24.58
C ALA A 222 14.21 1.25 24.00
N LEU A 223 13.11 2.02 23.94
CA LEU A 223 11.91 1.66 23.21
C LEU A 223 12.05 2.10 21.76
N ARG A 224 11.82 1.18 20.83
CA ARG A 224 12.04 1.41 19.39
C ARG A 224 10.82 1.06 18.58
N ALA A 225 10.78 1.54 17.34
CA ALA A 225 9.71 1.25 16.40
C ALA A 225 9.45 -0.26 16.27
N GLU A 226 10.51 -1.08 16.24
CA GLU A 226 10.38 -2.55 16.15
C GLU A 226 9.61 -3.20 17.31
N ASP A 227 9.50 -2.54 18.47
CA ASP A 227 8.69 -3.05 19.58
C ASP A 227 7.19 -3.05 19.26
N ALA A 228 6.79 -2.30 18.22
CA ALA A 228 5.43 -2.23 17.70
C ALA A 228 5.08 -3.36 16.71
N ILE A 229 6.03 -4.20 16.29
CA ILE A 229 5.80 -5.23 15.27
C ILE A 229 4.68 -6.18 15.73
N ARG A 230 3.77 -6.47 14.81
CA ARG A 230 2.64 -7.40 14.99
C ARG A 230 2.85 -8.75 14.32
N LEU A 231 3.79 -8.83 13.40
CA LEU A 231 4.15 -10.08 12.74
C LEU A 231 4.84 -11.02 13.72
N ASP A 232 4.67 -12.32 13.50
CA ASP A 232 5.21 -13.36 14.37
C ASP A 232 6.70 -13.61 14.08
N TRP A 233 7.51 -13.67 15.12
CA TRP A 233 8.96 -13.83 15.02
C TRP A 233 9.40 -15.18 14.45
N TYR A 234 8.57 -16.21 14.51
CA TYR A 234 8.89 -17.55 14.07
C TYR A 234 8.19 -17.90 12.74
N LEU A 235 6.95 -17.45 12.55
CA LEU A 235 6.14 -17.79 11.38
C LEU A 235 6.26 -16.78 10.23
N ASP A 236 6.53 -15.50 10.52
CA ASP A 236 6.60 -14.46 9.48
C ASP A 236 8.02 -14.09 9.04
N ARG A 237 9.05 -14.51 9.79
CA ARG A 237 10.43 -14.38 9.34
C ARG A 237 10.82 -15.51 8.41
N GLN A 238 11.60 -15.17 7.38
CA GLN A 238 12.15 -16.12 6.43
C GLN A 238 13.67 -16.20 6.58
N PRO A 239 14.26 -17.39 6.35
CA PRO A 239 15.69 -17.54 6.39
C PRO A 239 16.37 -16.83 5.22
N PHE A 240 17.56 -16.30 5.46
CA PHE A 240 18.50 -15.85 4.44
C PHE A 240 19.91 -16.34 4.80
N ASN A 241 20.88 -16.16 3.89
CA ASN A 241 22.27 -16.51 4.19
C ASN A 241 22.82 -15.62 5.33
N GLY A 242 22.79 -16.13 6.56
CA GLY A 242 23.26 -15.44 7.76
C GLY A 242 22.19 -15.15 8.83
N GLY A 243 20.92 -15.57 8.67
CA GLY A 243 19.92 -15.41 9.73
C GLY A 243 18.46 -15.47 9.25
N HIS A 244 17.57 -14.83 10.00
CA HIS A 244 16.14 -14.69 9.68
C HIS A 244 15.73 -13.22 9.69
N ALA A 245 14.85 -12.83 8.76
CA ALA A 245 14.33 -11.46 8.66
C ALA A 245 12.90 -11.47 8.12
N PHE A 246 12.18 -10.35 8.22
CA PHE A 246 10.83 -10.24 7.65
C PHE A 246 10.93 -10.00 6.13
N LEU A 247 11.09 -11.06 5.34
CA LEU A 247 11.31 -10.94 3.88
C LEU A 247 10.03 -11.05 3.04
N LYS A 248 8.87 -11.19 3.70
CA LYS A 248 7.56 -11.28 3.06
C LYS A 248 6.71 -10.04 3.35
N PRO A 249 6.30 -9.25 2.34
CA PRO A 249 5.48 -8.05 2.52
C PRO A 249 3.99 -8.41 2.72
N VAL A 250 3.66 -9.01 3.87
CA VAL A 250 2.33 -9.62 4.14
C VAL A 250 1.15 -8.67 3.89
N ALA A 251 1.24 -7.41 4.32
CA ALA A 251 0.16 -6.44 4.13
C ALA A 251 -0.02 -6.08 2.65
N ASP A 252 1.07 -6.06 1.88
CA ASP A 252 1.01 -5.77 0.44
C ASP A 252 0.51 -6.97 -0.36
N LEU A 253 0.78 -8.20 0.10
CA LEU A 253 0.19 -9.41 -0.50
C LEU A 253 -1.32 -9.48 -0.26
N TRP A 254 -1.81 -9.00 0.89
CA TRP A 254 -3.25 -8.80 1.09
C TRP A 254 -3.84 -7.73 0.18
N GLN A 255 -3.12 -6.63 -0.02
CA GLN A 255 -3.49 -5.58 -0.99
C GLN A 255 -3.55 -6.16 -2.41
N GLU A 256 -2.56 -6.94 -2.82
CA GLU A 256 -2.53 -7.61 -4.12
C GLU A 256 -3.65 -8.63 -4.27
N SER A 257 -4.00 -9.36 -3.21
CA SER A 257 -5.13 -10.28 -3.22
C SER A 257 -6.45 -9.57 -3.57
N LEU A 258 -6.69 -8.39 -2.98
CA LEU A 258 -7.85 -7.57 -3.33
C LEU A 258 -7.80 -7.08 -4.79
N ILE A 259 -6.63 -6.63 -5.26
CA ILE A 259 -6.43 -6.24 -6.67
C ILE A 259 -6.80 -7.42 -7.58
N ARG A 260 -6.25 -8.60 -7.34
CA ARG A 260 -6.52 -9.82 -8.12
C ARG A 260 -8.00 -10.20 -8.10
N ALA A 261 -8.69 -10.06 -6.97
CA ALA A 261 -10.13 -10.34 -6.90
C ALA A 261 -10.95 -9.40 -7.80
N ILE A 262 -10.62 -8.11 -7.84
CA ILE A 262 -11.29 -7.12 -8.70
C ILE A 262 -10.99 -7.39 -10.17
N LEU A 263 -9.73 -7.67 -10.52
CA LEU A 263 -9.32 -7.98 -11.89
C LEU A 263 -9.99 -9.27 -12.37
N TRP A 264 -9.98 -10.32 -11.54
CA TRP A 264 -10.70 -11.56 -11.80
C TRP A 264 -12.19 -11.31 -12.05
N GLY A 265 -12.83 -10.46 -11.23
CA GLY A 265 -14.22 -10.09 -11.40
C GLY A 265 -14.50 -9.41 -12.73
N GLY A 266 -13.63 -8.48 -13.16
CA GLY A 266 -13.71 -7.86 -14.48
C GLY A 266 -13.57 -8.87 -15.63
N GLN A 267 -12.67 -9.86 -15.49
CA GLN A 267 -12.53 -10.93 -16.49
C GLN A 267 -13.79 -11.79 -16.61
N GLN A 268 -14.45 -12.13 -15.49
CA GLN A 268 -15.73 -12.88 -15.52
C GLN A 268 -16.85 -12.09 -16.22
N ARG A 269 -16.73 -10.76 -16.27
CA ARG A 269 -17.67 -9.84 -16.92
C ARG A 269 -17.24 -9.43 -18.33
N HIS A 270 -16.09 -9.92 -18.79
CA HIS A 270 -15.48 -9.54 -20.06
C HIS A 270 -15.36 -8.02 -20.23
N THR A 271 -14.99 -7.31 -19.16
CA THR A 271 -14.85 -5.85 -19.16
C THR A 271 -13.41 -5.40 -19.01
N VAL A 272 -13.13 -4.18 -19.48
CA VAL A 272 -11.83 -3.52 -19.31
C VAL A 272 -11.79 -2.89 -17.92
N VAL A 273 -10.88 -3.33 -17.06
CA VAL A 273 -10.71 -2.75 -15.72
C VAL A 273 -9.59 -1.70 -15.76
N PRO A 274 -9.90 -0.40 -15.58
CA PRO A 274 -8.89 0.64 -15.50
C PRO A 274 -8.29 0.76 -14.10
N MET A 275 -6.97 0.91 -14.03
CA MET A 275 -6.22 1.16 -12.79
C MET A 275 -5.15 2.22 -13.03
N LEU A 276 -5.05 3.20 -12.12
CA LEU A 276 -3.95 4.16 -12.10
C LEU A 276 -2.74 3.52 -11.42
N TRP A 277 -1.62 3.42 -12.15
CA TRP A 277 -0.41 2.77 -11.64
C TRP A 277 0.21 3.51 -10.46
N PHE A 278 1.03 2.81 -9.67
CA PHE A 278 1.55 3.36 -8.43
C PHE A 278 2.49 4.55 -8.63
N TYR A 279 3.36 4.51 -9.63
CA TYR A 279 4.46 5.45 -9.79
C TYR A 279 4.44 6.11 -11.17
N PRO A 280 5.10 7.28 -11.34
CA PRO A 280 5.23 7.90 -12.64
C PRO A 280 5.99 7.01 -13.62
N SER A 281 5.89 7.32 -14.90
CA SER A 281 6.79 6.79 -15.93
C SER A 281 6.78 5.26 -16.06
N HIS A 282 5.67 4.62 -15.66
CA HIS A 282 5.53 3.18 -15.60
C HIS A 282 6.62 2.47 -14.77
N LEU A 283 7.19 3.17 -13.78
CA LEU A 283 8.26 2.60 -12.95
C LEU A 283 7.75 1.35 -12.19
N PRO A 284 8.52 0.25 -12.15
CA PRO A 284 8.15 -0.95 -11.40
C PRO A 284 8.13 -0.71 -9.88
N GLY A 285 8.78 0.35 -9.43
CA GLY A 285 8.92 0.77 -8.05
C GLY A 285 9.81 2.00 -7.97
N VAL A 286 9.91 2.58 -6.79
CA VAL A 286 10.77 3.75 -6.53
C VAL A 286 11.64 3.49 -5.31
N ALA A 287 12.78 4.17 -5.23
CA ALA A 287 13.71 4.04 -4.13
C ALA A 287 13.83 5.36 -3.37
N VAL A 288 13.88 5.25 -2.03
CA VAL A 288 14.11 6.38 -1.13
C VAL A 288 15.37 6.07 -0.33
N LEU A 289 16.34 6.99 -0.37
CA LEU A 289 17.51 6.93 0.50
C LEU A 289 17.37 7.98 1.58
N SER A 290 17.44 7.58 2.85
CA SER A 290 17.60 8.50 3.97
C SER A 290 19.02 8.43 4.52
N ILE A 291 19.55 9.59 4.92
CA ILE A 291 20.85 9.73 5.58
C ILE A 291 20.56 10.09 7.04
N ASP A 292 20.89 9.20 7.96
CA ASP A 292 20.87 9.48 9.40
C ASP A 292 22.15 10.25 9.75
N ALA A 293 22.10 11.58 9.62
CA ALA A 293 23.25 12.46 9.81
C ALA A 293 23.43 12.77 11.30
N GLU A 294 24.11 11.86 12.00
CA GLU A 294 24.52 12.04 13.38
C GLU A 294 25.72 12.98 13.49
N PRO A 295 25.78 13.87 14.51
CA PRO A 295 26.89 14.82 14.65
C PRO A 295 28.28 14.17 14.71
N ALA A 296 28.38 12.94 15.23
CA ALA A 296 29.63 12.20 15.34
C ALA A 296 30.22 11.77 13.99
N ALA A 297 29.40 11.73 12.93
CA ALA A 297 29.81 11.33 11.58
C ALA A 297 29.91 12.50 10.59
N ALA A 298 29.83 13.74 11.09
CA ALA A 298 29.73 14.96 10.27
C ALA A 298 30.89 15.13 9.27
N HIS A 299 32.10 14.67 9.60
CA HIS A 299 33.27 14.78 8.71
C HIS A 299 33.18 13.91 7.46
N TYR A 300 32.32 12.89 7.42
CA TYR A 300 32.10 12.05 6.24
C TYR A 300 31.05 12.61 5.27
N GLU A 301 30.21 13.55 5.72
CA GLU A 301 29.04 13.99 4.97
C GLU A 301 29.37 14.63 3.61
N THR A 302 30.42 15.44 3.54
CA THR A 302 30.85 16.03 2.26
C THR A 302 31.32 14.96 1.27
N THR A 303 32.00 13.92 1.75
CA THR A 303 32.46 12.80 0.92
C THR A 303 31.28 11.98 0.42
N LEU A 304 30.33 11.66 1.31
CA LEU A 304 29.10 10.96 0.93
C LEU A 304 28.28 11.78 -0.07
N GLN A 305 28.13 13.08 0.12
CA GLN A 305 27.42 13.96 -0.80
C GLN A 305 28.04 13.95 -2.21
N ARG A 306 29.38 13.97 -2.30
CA ARG A 306 30.10 13.83 -3.59
C ARG A 306 29.80 12.47 -4.22
N LEU A 307 29.81 11.40 -3.44
CA LEU A 307 29.46 10.06 -3.93
C LEU A 307 28.02 9.98 -4.46
N LEU A 308 27.05 10.55 -3.73
CA LEU A 308 25.66 10.61 -4.17
C LEU A 308 25.50 11.43 -5.46
N THR A 309 26.26 12.51 -5.60
CA THR A 309 26.31 13.28 -6.86
C THR A 309 26.84 12.43 -8.01
N LEU A 310 27.99 11.77 -7.83
CA LEU A 310 28.62 10.93 -8.85
C LEU A 310 27.71 9.78 -9.29
N THR A 311 26.93 9.23 -8.35
CA THR A 311 25.99 8.15 -8.62
C THR A 311 24.63 8.66 -9.11
N GLY A 312 24.35 9.97 -9.08
CA GLY A 312 23.06 10.55 -9.48
C GLY A 312 21.91 10.19 -8.53
N VAL A 313 22.20 9.98 -7.24
CA VAL A 313 21.20 9.61 -6.23
C VAL A 313 20.75 10.85 -5.46
N ARG A 314 19.43 11.05 -5.42
CA ARG A 314 18.79 12.02 -4.51
C ARG A 314 18.45 11.30 -3.21
N ALA A 315 18.57 12.03 -2.10
CA ALA A 315 18.44 11.48 -0.75
C ALA A 315 17.75 12.48 0.16
N VAL A 316 17.17 11.97 1.25
CA VAL A 316 16.66 12.74 2.37
C VAL A 316 17.75 12.81 3.44
N TRP A 317 18.30 13.99 3.68
CA TRP A 317 19.28 14.20 4.74
C TRP A 317 18.56 14.52 6.03
N CYS A 318 18.43 13.54 6.92
CA CYS A 318 17.84 13.69 8.24
C CYS A 318 18.90 14.30 9.16
N LEU A 319 18.79 15.60 9.40
CA LEU A 319 19.78 16.39 10.14
C LEU A 319 19.20 16.85 11.48
N SER A 320 20.04 16.84 12.52
CA SER A 320 19.72 17.49 13.80
C SER A 320 20.05 18.99 13.73
N GLU A 321 19.76 19.73 14.79
CA GLU A 321 19.95 21.18 14.82
C GLU A 321 21.42 21.60 14.56
N ALA A 322 21.61 22.69 13.80
CA ALA A 322 22.83 23.50 13.70
C ALA A 322 24.17 22.76 13.50
N SER A 323 24.21 21.68 12.72
CA SER A 323 25.44 20.89 12.57
C SER A 323 26.45 21.47 11.57
N HIS A 324 25.99 22.34 10.64
CA HIS A 324 26.79 22.82 9.51
C HIS A 324 26.59 24.30 9.19
N GLY A 325 27.50 24.87 8.39
CA GLY A 325 27.34 26.21 7.84
C GLY A 325 26.28 26.28 6.73
N PRO A 326 25.65 27.44 6.46
CA PRO A 326 24.60 27.61 5.45
C PRO A 326 24.96 27.15 4.02
N ALA A 327 26.26 27.13 3.68
CA ALA A 327 26.74 26.69 2.37
C ALA A 327 26.47 25.20 2.12
N PHE A 328 26.58 24.35 3.15
CA PHE A 328 26.32 22.92 3.06
C PHE A 328 24.86 22.65 2.66
N TYR A 329 23.91 23.22 3.41
CA TYR A 329 22.47 23.06 3.14
C TYR A 329 22.06 23.58 1.77
N ARG A 330 22.63 24.72 1.33
CA ARG A 330 22.40 25.23 -0.03
C ARG A 330 22.91 24.28 -1.11
N ASP A 331 24.05 23.64 -0.89
CA ASP A 331 24.60 22.68 -1.85
C ASP A 331 23.76 21.39 -1.89
N LEU A 332 23.24 20.92 -0.75
CA LEU A 332 22.26 19.84 -0.71
C LEU A 332 21.02 20.17 -1.55
N ALA A 333 20.40 21.32 -1.29
CA ALA A 333 19.19 21.75 -1.98
C ALA A 333 19.43 21.95 -3.50
N LYS A 334 20.56 22.55 -3.89
CA LYS A 334 20.93 22.76 -5.30
C LYS A 334 21.05 21.45 -6.08
N ARG A 335 21.45 20.36 -5.41
CA ARG A 335 21.58 19.01 -6.00
C ARG A 335 20.29 18.19 -5.94
N GLY A 336 19.19 18.79 -5.47
CA GLY A 336 17.88 18.14 -5.40
C GLY A 336 17.75 17.14 -4.24
N HIS A 337 18.63 17.20 -3.24
CA HIS A 337 18.42 16.48 -1.99
C HIS A 337 17.29 17.14 -1.17
N GLU A 338 16.58 16.31 -0.41
CA GLU A 338 15.59 16.76 0.57
C GLU A 338 16.28 16.96 1.92
N ILE A 339 15.93 18.03 2.63
CA ILE A 339 16.36 18.26 4.01
C ILE A 339 15.23 17.82 4.93
N GLY A 340 15.49 16.78 5.73
CA GLY A 340 14.58 16.21 6.71
C GLY A 340 15.06 16.45 8.14
N LEU A 341 14.14 16.36 9.11
CA LEU A 341 14.46 16.43 10.52
C LEU A 341 14.92 15.06 11.03
N ARG A 342 16.11 14.99 11.61
CA ARG A 342 16.46 13.92 12.55
C ARG A 342 15.97 14.30 13.93
N TYR A 343 14.78 13.82 14.28
CA TYR A 343 14.12 14.16 15.54
C TYR A 343 14.76 13.41 16.69
N VAL A 344 15.21 14.16 17.70
CA VAL A 344 15.79 13.60 18.92
C VAL A 344 14.77 13.76 20.05
N PRO A 345 14.20 12.66 20.57
CA PRO A 345 13.30 12.71 21.73
C PRO A 345 13.97 13.31 22.96
N GLU A 346 13.20 13.99 23.81
CA GLU A 346 13.69 14.43 25.13
C GLU A 346 13.70 13.23 26.10
N ALA A 347 14.70 13.17 26.98
CA ALA A 347 14.82 12.07 27.95
C ALA A 347 13.58 11.90 28.86
N ALA A 348 12.89 13.00 29.18
CA ALA A 348 11.71 12.99 30.05
C ALA A 348 10.38 12.81 29.29
N ALA A 349 10.37 12.93 27.95
CA ALA A 349 9.16 12.82 27.15
C ALA A 349 9.50 12.50 25.69
N PHE A 350 8.89 11.45 25.14
CA PHE A 350 9.12 11.04 23.76
C PHE A 350 8.86 12.19 22.75
N CYS A 351 7.71 12.87 22.88
CA CYS A 351 7.39 14.01 22.04
C CYS A 351 6.38 14.96 22.69
N ARG A 352 6.64 16.27 22.53
CA ARG A 352 5.70 17.36 22.80
C ARG A 352 5.59 18.22 21.55
N ALA A 353 4.42 18.82 21.31
CA ALA A 353 4.19 19.69 20.16
C ALA A 353 5.26 20.80 20.05
N THR A 354 5.57 21.45 21.17
CA THR A 354 6.56 22.53 21.23
C THR A 354 7.98 22.04 20.93
N THR A 355 8.39 20.89 21.47
CA THR A 355 9.72 20.32 21.25
C THR A 355 9.95 20.00 19.77
N LEU A 356 8.99 19.31 19.14
CA LEU A 356 9.09 18.98 17.72
C LEU A 356 9.11 20.25 16.87
N GLN A 357 8.20 21.19 17.13
CA GLN A 357 8.12 22.44 16.38
C GLN A 357 9.40 23.27 16.52
N ASN A 358 9.99 23.34 17.72
CA ASN A 358 11.26 24.03 17.96
C ASN A 358 12.40 23.41 17.14
N GLN A 359 12.53 22.07 17.12
CA GLN A 359 13.56 21.41 16.31
C GLN A 359 13.37 21.66 14.81
N VAL A 360 12.11 21.67 14.34
CA VAL A 360 11.78 22.02 12.95
C VAL A 360 12.16 23.48 12.65
N ASP A 361 11.76 24.43 13.49
CA ASP A 361 12.01 25.85 13.27
C ASP A 361 13.49 26.20 13.34
N ASN A 362 14.23 25.57 14.26
CA ASN A 362 15.67 25.68 14.34
C ASN A 362 16.32 25.16 13.05
N LEU A 363 15.97 23.95 12.60
CA LEU A 363 16.52 23.39 11.36
C LEU A 363 16.19 24.27 10.13
N ARG A 364 14.96 24.80 10.03
CA ARG A 364 14.56 25.75 8.97
C ARG A 364 15.44 27.00 9.00
N ARG A 365 15.66 27.57 10.19
CA ARG A 365 16.46 28.78 10.36
C ARG A 365 17.92 28.57 9.93
N PHE A 366 18.53 27.44 10.28
CA PHE A 366 19.94 27.16 9.93
C PHE A 366 20.13 26.76 8.47
N SER A 367 19.23 25.94 7.94
CA SER A 367 19.31 25.46 6.55
C SER A 367 18.86 26.50 5.52
N GLY A 368 18.03 27.47 5.94
CA GLY A 368 17.43 28.46 5.05
C GLY A 368 16.35 27.89 4.13
N VAL A 369 15.92 26.64 4.33
CA VAL A 369 14.80 26.06 3.56
C VAL A 369 13.46 26.54 4.09
N ARG A 370 12.50 26.70 3.17
CA ARG A 370 11.15 27.15 3.52
C ARG A 370 10.37 26.13 4.35
N THR A 371 10.57 24.84 4.09
CA THR A 371 9.79 23.74 4.67
C THR A 371 10.68 22.54 4.93
N ILE A 372 10.44 21.87 6.06
CA ILE A 372 10.98 20.54 6.37
C ILE A 372 9.85 19.56 6.14
N THR A 373 10.06 18.59 5.26
CA THR A 373 8.98 17.74 4.72
C THR A 373 9.11 16.27 5.09
N ALA A 374 10.24 15.86 5.66
CA ALA A 374 10.46 14.50 6.14
C ALA A 374 10.99 14.51 7.58
N ILE A 375 10.71 13.44 8.31
CA ILE A 375 11.21 13.20 9.66
C ILE A 375 11.69 11.76 9.82
N GLN A 376 12.79 11.59 10.54
CA GLN A 376 13.25 10.31 11.04
C GLN A 376 13.58 10.45 12.52
N VAL A 377 13.03 9.57 13.35
CA VAL A 377 13.34 9.57 14.78
C VAL A 377 14.70 8.91 15.01
N ALA A 378 15.57 9.58 15.76
CA ALA A 378 16.91 9.12 16.08
C ALA A 378 16.89 7.72 16.70
N GLU A 379 17.72 6.81 16.16
CA GLU A 379 17.82 5.40 16.60
C GLU A 379 16.50 4.63 16.52
N LEU A 380 15.56 5.15 15.74
CA LEU A 380 14.18 4.66 15.62
C LEU A 380 13.47 4.57 16.98
N HIS A 381 13.81 5.45 17.93
CA HIS A 381 13.09 5.54 19.19
C HIS A 381 11.59 5.71 18.93
N TRP A 382 10.76 5.04 19.72
CA TRP A 382 9.31 5.13 19.55
C TRP A 382 8.57 4.92 20.87
N TRP A 383 7.52 5.71 21.06
CA TRP A 383 6.58 5.53 22.16
C TRP A 383 5.16 5.82 21.69
N GLY A 384 4.20 5.05 22.20
CA GLY A 384 2.81 5.15 21.79
C GLY A 384 2.55 4.49 20.43
N CYS A 385 1.45 4.90 19.78
CA CYS A 385 0.99 4.31 18.52
C CYS A 385 0.99 5.35 17.39
N THR A 386 0.09 6.33 17.45
CA THR A 386 -0.10 7.33 16.38
C THR A 386 -0.10 8.78 16.87
N GLU A 387 0.02 9.01 18.17
CA GLU A 387 0.00 10.34 18.80
C GLU A 387 1.08 11.26 18.22
N PHE A 388 2.27 10.70 17.97
CA PHE A 388 3.39 11.39 17.33
C PHE A 388 3.01 12.05 16.01
N TYR A 389 2.23 11.35 15.17
CA TYR A 389 1.86 11.85 13.86
C TYR A 389 1.01 13.12 13.92
N THR A 390 0.27 13.35 15.00
CA THR A 390 -0.48 14.61 15.20
C THR A 390 0.48 15.80 15.27
N TYR A 391 1.60 15.66 15.98
CA TYR A 391 2.61 16.71 16.08
C TYR A 391 3.38 16.91 14.77
N VAL A 392 3.66 15.81 14.06
CA VAL A 392 4.32 15.83 12.76
C VAL A 392 3.46 16.56 11.71
N GLU A 393 2.14 16.32 11.69
CA GLU A 393 1.21 17.04 10.83
C GLU A 393 1.16 18.54 11.15
N GLN A 394 1.10 18.90 12.43
CA GLN A 394 1.08 20.30 12.87
C GLN A 394 2.34 21.05 12.42
N ALA A 395 3.48 20.37 12.39
CA ALA A 395 4.74 20.90 11.87
C ALA A 395 4.83 20.92 10.32
N GLN A 396 3.78 20.49 9.62
CA GLN A 396 3.67 20.46 8.16
C GLN A 396 4.66 19.49 7.48
N ILE A 397 5.04 18.43 8.19
CA ILE A 397 5.87 17.36 7.63
C ILE A 397 4.98 16.40 6.84
N LEU A 398 5.48 15.96 5.68
CA LEU A 398 4.74 15.13 4.72
C LEU A 398 5.05 13.64 4.84
N SER A 399 6.21 13.28 5.42
CA SER A 399 6.65 11.89 5.46
C SER A 399 7.38 11.51 6.75
N ASP A 400 7.02 10.37 7.33
CA ASP A 400 7.79 9.68 8.36
C ASP A 400 8.63 8.55 7.75
N LEU A 401 9.89 8.46 8.19
CA LEU A 401 10.91 7.53 7.72
C LEU A 401 11.39 6.58 8.85
N SER A 402 10.60 6.46 9.93
CA SER A 402 11.04 5.84 11.19
C SER A 402 10.49 4.43 11.40
N ARG A 403 9.39 4.07 10.74
CA ARG A 403 8.72 2.77 10.91
C ARG A 403 9.47 1.66 10.17
N GLY A 404 10.39 1.02 10.87
CA GLY A 404 11.15 -0.14 10.40
C GLY A 404 11.80 -0.92 11.53
N GLY A 405 12.61 -1.91 11.15
CA GLY A 405 13.46 -2.68 12.07
C GLY A 405 14.76 -1.96 12.41
N TYR A 406 15.14 -1.94 13.69
CA TYR A 406 16.43 -1.41 14.14
C TYR A 406 17.55 -2.45 14.07
N SER A 407 17.18 -3.71 14.33
CA SER A 407 18.09 -4.85 14.38
C SER A 407 18.14 -5.59 13.03
N PRO A 408 19.23 -6.31 12.70
CA PRO A 408 19.28 -7.09 11.46
C PRO A 408 18.15 -8.12 11.34
N GLY A 409 17.75 -8.75 12.46
CA GLY A 409 16.65 -9.73 12.46
C GLY A 409 15.25 -9.14 12.26
N THR A 410 15.11 -7.82 12.33
CA THR A 410 13.86 -7.08 12.06
C THR A 410 13.86 -6.36 10.72
N ALA A 411 14.93 -6.47 9.93
CA ALA A 411 14.99 -5.85 8.61
C ALA A 411 13.96 -6.45 7.63
N GLY A 412 13.71 -5.71 6.56
CA GLY A 412 12.70 -5.99 5.55
C GLY A 412 11.34 -5.41 5.91
N PHE A 413 10.30 -6.22 5.80
CA PHE A 413 8.90 -5.83 5.95
C PHE A 413 8.42 -6.02 7.39
N ALA A 414 9.10 -5.41 8.37
CA ALA A 414 8.72 -5.43 9.79
C ALA A 414 7.25 -5.03 10.03
N PHE A 415 6.76 -4.08 9.23
CA PHE A 415 5.37 -3.60 9.21
C PHE A 415 4.59 -4.15 8.01
N GLY A 416 5.02 -5.31 7.51
CA GLY A 416 4.42 -6.08 6.43
C GLY A 416 4.31 -5.38 5.08
N SER A 417 4.95 -4.22 4.89
CA SER A 417 4.70 -3.38 3.73
C SER A 417 5.95 -2.69 3.23
N ALA A 418 6.04 -2.59 1.91
CA ALA A 418 6.92 -1.75 1.11
C ALA A 418 6.17 -0.52 0.56
N HIS A 419 4.84 -0.49 0.61
CA HIS A 419 4.03 0.62 0.14
C HIS A 419 3.82 1.69 1.22
N PRO A 420 3.90 2.99 0.88
CA PRO A 420 3.56 4.06 1.81
C PRO A 420 2.09 3.98 2.25
N TRP A 421 1.82 4.33 3.50
CA TRP A 421 0.45 4.42 4.01
C TRP A 421 0.24 5.66 4.87
N ARG A 422 -1.03 6.04 5.03
CA ARG A 422 -1.44 7.10 5.93
C ARG A 422 -1.87 6.47 7.27
N PRO A 423 -1.25 6.84 8.41
CA PRO A 423 -1.58 6.23 9.69
C PRO A 423 -2.96 6.71 10.17
N ARG A 424 -3.65 5.86 10.92
CA ARG A 424 -4.95 6.20 11.51
C ARG A 424 -4.80 7.30 12.57
N ASN A 425 -5.72 8.25 12.56
CA ASN A 425 -5.84 9.22 13.64
C ASN A 425 -6.66 8.60 14.80
N HIS A 426 -6.02 8.36 15.95
CA HIS A 426 -6.74 7.84 17.13
C HIS A 426 -7.59 8.91 17.82
N ALA A 427 -7.20 10.18 17.76
CA ALA A 427 -7.93 11.30 18.34
C ALA A 427 -9.19 11.68 17.53
N ARG A 428 -9.20 11.37 16.23
CA ARG A 428 -10.32 11.61 15.30
C ARG A 428 -10.70 10.31 14.60
N PRO A 429 -11.57 9.47 15.21
CA PRO A 429 -12.00 8.21 14.61
C PRO A 429 -12.61 8.43 13.22
N GLY A 430 -12.18 7.62 12.25
CA GLY A 430 -12.61 7.75 10.85
C GLY A 430 -11.76 8.71 10.00
N GLU A 431 -10.74 9.36 10.59
CA GLU A 431 -9.77 10.16 9.84
C GLU A 431 -8.39 9.49 9.81
N LEU A 432 -7.64 9.76 8.73
CA LEU A 432 -6.23 9.42 8.60
C LEU A 432 -5.38 10.68 8.70
N HIS A 433 -4.18 10.54 9.25
CA HIS A 433 -3.17 11.59 9.14
C HIS A 433 -2.83 11.85 7.66
N VAL A 434 -2.54 13.09 7.29
CA VAL A 434 -2.22 13.59 5.95
C VAL A 434 -0.82 13.18 5.50
N LEU A 435 0.10 12.98 6.44
CA LEU A 435 1.45 12.48 6.14
C LEU A 435 1.43 11.00 5.72
N TYR A 436 2.46 10.60 4.98
CA TYR A 436 2.74 9.22 4.64
C TYR A 436 3.84 8.65 5.53
N VAL A 437 3.62 7.46 6.07
CA VAL A 437 4.71 6.62 6.56
C VAL A 437 5.31 5.90 5.36
N ILE A 438 6.61 6.07 5.13
CA ILE A 438 7.37 5.30 4.13
C ILE A 438 8.13 4.21 4.90
N PRO A 439 7.70 2.94 4.81
CA PRO A 439 8.29 1.86 5.61
C PRO A 439 9.79 1.77 5.40
N LEU A 440 10.55 1.74 6.50
CA LEU A 440 12.00 1.58 6.48
C LEU A 440 12.35 0.10 6.43
N LEU A 441 12.95 -0.33 5.32
CA LEU A 441 13.26 -1.74 5.07
C LEU A 441 14.64 -2.15 5.59
N GLY A 442 15.54 -1.19 5.82
CA GLY A 442 16.85 -1.48 6.37
C GLY A 442 17.49 -0.24 6.96
N TYR A 443 17.72 -0.30 8.27
CA TYR A 443 18.34 0.76 9.04
C TYR A 443 19.86 0.59 9.08
N HIS A 444 20.61 1.68 8.87
CA HIS A 444 22.08 1.69 8.79
C HIS A 444 22.62 0.56 7.88
N LEU A 445 22.11 0.55 6.65
CA LEU A 445 22.52 -0.34 5.58
C LEU A 445 24.05 -0.33 5.39
N ILE A 446 24.61 -1.46 4.94
CA ILE A 446 26.06 -1.76 4.85
C ILE A 446 26.74 -2.02 6.20
N GLU A 447 26.33 -1.33 7.26
CA GLU A 447 26.92 -1.51 8.59
C GLU A 447 26.21 -2.58 9.41
N ARG A 448 24.88 -2.69 9.26
CA ARG A 448 24.06 -3.65 10.00
C ARG A 448 23.59 -4.82 9.14
N LEU A 449 23.36 -4.58 7.85
CA LEU A 449 22.76 -5.55 6.94
C LEU A 449 23.83 -6.12 6.01
N THR A 450 23.79 -7.44 5.81
CA THR A 450 24.63 -8.08 4.80
C THR A 450 24.11 -7.78 3.40
N SER A 451 24.98 -7.88 2.38
CA SER A 451 24.55 -7.72 0.99
C SER A 451 23.49 -8.76 0.57
N ALA A 452 23.60 -10.00 1.05
CA ALA A 452 22.62 -11.05 0.80
C ALA A 452 21.23 -10.67 1.35
N GLN A 453 21.19 -10.11 2.56
CA GLN A 453 19.96 -9.64 3.18
C GLN A 453 19.34 -8.47 2.40
N ALA A 454 20.15 -7.47 2.02
CA ALA A 454 19.68 -6.33 1.23
C ALA A 454 19.10 -6.76 -0.14
N GLN A 455 19.72 -7.75 -0.80
CA GLN A 455 19.21 -8.32 -2.06
C GLN A 455 17.91 -9.08 -1.87
N ALA A 456 17.76 -9.86 -0.79
CA ALA A 456 16.51 -10.55 -0.47
C ALA A 456 15.36 -9.55 -0.23
N ILE A 457 15.65 -8.45 0.47
CA ILE A 457 14.68 -7.36 0.68
C ILE A 457 14.30 -6.74 -0.67
N LEU A 458 15.27 -6.38 -1.52
CA LEU A 458 15.00 -5.82 -2.85
C LEU A 458 14.14 -6.76 -3.70
N HIS A 459 14.39 -8.07 -3.64
CA HIS A 459 13.54 -9.05 -4.32
C HIS A 459 12.09 -8.97 -3.84
N GLY A 460 11.85 -8.95 -2.52
CA GLY A 460 10.51 -8.81 -1.95
C GLY A 460 9.82 -7.48 -2.31
N VAL A 461 10.58 -6.37 -2.43
CA VAL A 461 9.99 -5.08 -2.86
C VAL A 461 9.50 -5.18 -4.30
N ARG A 462 10.24 -5.88 -5.17
CA ARG A 462 9.89 -6.06 -6.58
C ARG A 462 8.65 -6.89 -6.79
N THR A 463 8.39 -7.89 -5.96
CA THR A 463 7.20 -8.75 -6.11
C THR A 463 5.91 -7.97 -5.90
N VAL A 464 5.94 -6.91 -5.11
CA VAL A 464 4.74 -6.09 -4.80
C VAL A 464 4.76 -4.71 -5.45
N SER A 465 5.77 -4.36 -6.25
CA SER A 465 5.94 -3.01 -6.80
C SER A 465 5.99 -1.92 -5.70
N GLY A 466 6.79 -2.16 -4.66
CA GLY A 466 6.87 -1.30 -3.49
C GLY A 466 7.88 -0.16 -3.59
N VAL A 467 8.09 0.51 -2.45
CA VAL A 467 9.14 1.52 -2.26
C VAL A 467 10.33 0.87 -1.57
N CYS A 468 11.50 0.95 -2.19
CA CYS A 468 12.75 0.47 -1.62
C CYS A 468 13.36 1.58 -0.76
N HIS A 469 13.02 1.61 0.53
CA HIS A 469 13.54 2.62 1.46
C HIS A 469 14.60 2.05 2.40
N PHE A 470 15.81 2.63 2.32
CA PHE A 470 16.93 2.33 3.20
C PHE A 470 17.49 3.58 3.85
N THR A 471 18.04 3.42 5.05
CA THR A 471 18.81 4.45 5.75
C THR A 471 20.28 4.07 5.78
N VAL A 472 21.17 5.02 5.50
CA VAL A 472 22.61 4.89 5.73
C VAL A 472 23.11 5.97 6.68
N ARG A 473 24.25 5.72 7.33
CA ARG A 473 25.00 6.77 8.03
C ARG A 473 26.09 7.34 7.13
N PRO A 474 26.57 8.58 7.38
CA PRO A 474 27.72 9.13 6.68
C PRO A 474 28.96 8.23 6.71
N THR A 475 29.14 7.41 7.76
CA THR A 475 30.21 6.41 7.89
C THR A 475 30.23 5.33 6.81
N VAL A 476 29.22 5.25 5.93
CA VAL A 476 29.25 4.35 4.77
C VAL A 476 30.41 4.65 3.80
N VAL A 477 31.02 5.83 3.88
CA VAL A 477 32.22 6.21 3.10
C VAL A 477 33.51 6.22 3.91
N GLU A 478 33.53 5.64 5.12
CA GLU A 478 34.74 5.63 5.95
C GLU A 478 35.83 4.71 5.40
N SER A 479 35.46 3.70 4.61
CA SER A 479 36.37 2.77 3.96
C SER A 479 35.95 2.50 2.52
N GLU A 480 36.91 2.13 1.69
CA GLU A 480 36.69 1.76 0.29
C GLU A 480 35.70 0.58 0.19
N GLU A 481 35.85 -0.44 1.05
CA GLU A 481 34.97 -1.60 1.09
C GLU A 481 33.49 -1.23 1.31
N LYS A 482 33.22 -0.34 2.27
CA LYS A 482 31.85 0.11 2.59
C LYS A 482 31.28 0.98 1.46
N ALA A 483 32.08 1.90 0.93
CA ALA A 483 31.67 2.76 -0.18
C ALA A 483 31.34 1.93 -1.42
N ASP A 484 32.17 0.94 -1.74
CA ASP A 484 31.97 0.01 -2.84
C ASP A 484 30.71 -0.86 -2.66
N ALA A 485 30.48 -1.38 -1.45
CA ALA A 485 29.28 -2.15 -1.15
C ALA A 485 28.00 -1.29 -1.33
N PHE A 486 28.06 -0.03 -0.91
CA PHE A 486 26.98 0.93 -1.09
C PHE A 486 26.72 1.25 -2.57
N ILE A 487 27.77 1.53 -3.35
CA ILE A 487 27.67 1.77 -4.81
C ILE A 487 27.07 0.56 -5.52
N ARG A 488 27.52 -0.65 -5.19
CA ARG A 488 26.98 -1.89 -5.76
C ARG A 488 25.48 -2.04 -5.50
N LEU A 489 25.03 -1.68 -4.31
CA LEU A 489 23.60 -1.72 -3.99
C LEU A 489 22.80 -0.64 -4.71
N ILE A 490 23.31 0.59 -4.81
CA ILE A 490 22.70 1.64 -5.64
C ILE A 490 22.54 1.16 -7.08
N ALA A 491 23.60 0.55 -7.62
CA ALA A 491 23.59 -0.01 -8.98
C ALA A 491 22.59 -1.17 -9.12
N ALA A 492 22.48 -2.06 -8.12
CA ALA A 492 21.52 -3.15 -8.13
C ALA A 492 20.06 -2.65 -8.12
N ILE A 493 19.74 -1.65 -7.29
CA ILE A 493 18.41 -1.03 -7.25
C ILE A 493 18.07 -0.36 -8.60
N ARG A 494 19.01 0.39 -9.16
CA ARG A 494 18.84 0.99 -10.50
C ARG A 494 18.70 -0.08 -11.59
N GLY A 495 19.49 -1.14 -11.53
CA GLY A 495 19.43 -2.27 -12.46
C GLY A 495 18.09 -3.02 -12.39
N ALA A 496 17.39 -2.96 -11.25
CA ALA A 496 16.03 -3.45 -11.10
C ALA A 496 14.95 -2.49 -11.66
N GLY A 497 15.34 -1.36 -12.25
CA GLY A 497 14.44 -0.38 -12.87
C GLY A 497 13.89 0.68 -11.91
N TYR A 498 14.41 0.78 -10.69
CA TYR A 498 13.93 1.73 -9.68
C TYR A 498 14.58 3.09 -9.86
N GLU A 499 13.79 4.15 -9.65
CA GLU A 499 14.27 5.52 -9.63
C GLU A 499 14.41 6.05 -8.20
N TRP A 500 15.50 6.78 -7.93
CA TRP A 500 15.74 7.44 -6.65
C TRP A 500 14.99 8.77 -6.58
N ILE A 501 14.02 8.85 -5.68
CA ILE A 501 13.18 10.04 -5.49
C ILE A 501 13.21 10.51 -4.04
N ALA A 502 12.90 11.79 -3.84
CA ALA A 502 12.74 12.36 -2.50
C ALA A 502 11.44 11.85 -1.85
N ALA A 503 11.43 11.74 -0.51
CA ALA A 503 10.25 11.31 0.23
C ALA A 503 9.06 12.26 0.02
N ALA A 504 9.32 13.57 0.01
CA ALA A 504 8.27 14.55 -0.22
C ALA A 504 7.71 14.52 -1.66
N GLU A 505 8.52 14.13 -2.65
CA GLU A 505 8.05 13.94 -4.02
C GLU A 505 7.09 12.74 -4.11
N LEU A 506 7.45 11.63 -3.46
CA LEU A 506 6.61 10.44 -3.35
C LEU A 506 5.28 10.73 -2.64
N ALA A 507 5.33 11.42 -1.49
CA ALA A 507 4.12 11.79 -0.75
C ALA A 507 3.18 12.65 -1.60
N ARG A 508 3.71 13.69 -2.26
CA ARG A 508 2.94 14.55 -3.16
C ARG A 508 2.35 13.78 -4.33
N TRP A 509 3.12 12.86 -4.93
CA TRP A 509 2.64 12.01 -6.02
C TRP A 509 1.45 11.16 -5.58
N HIS A 510 1.54 10.48 -4.44
CA HIS A 510 0.44 9.66 -3.93
C HIS A 510 -0.79 10.50 -3.55
N THR A 511 -0.61 11.66 -2.91
CA THR A 511 -1.71 12.59 -2.64
C THR A 511 -2.40 13.03 -3.92
N ALA A 512 -1.64 13.41 -4.94
CA ALA A 512 -2.19 13.84 -6.22
C ALA A 512 -2.92 12.70 -6.94
N ARG A 513 -2.29 11.51 -7.04
CA ARG A 513 -2.86 10.34 -7.71
C ARG A 513 -4.21 9.93 -7.12
N THR A 514 -4.29 9.84 -5.80
CA THR A 514 -5.51 9.43 -5.09
C THR A 514 -6.63 10.48 -5.11
N ALA A 515 -6.31 11.71 -5.53
CA ALA A 515 -7.26 12.80 -5.69
C ALA A 515 -7.73 13.01 -7.15
N ILE A 516 -7.24 12.20 -8.10
CA ILE A 516 -7.68 12.26 -9.50
C ILE A 516 -9.18 11.97 -9.59
N ARG A 517 -9.91 12.86 -10.24
CA ARG A 517 -11.31 12.65 -10.62
C ARG A 517 -11.35 12.05 -12.02
N TYR A 518 -12.35 11.23 -12.28
CA TYR A 518 -12.45 10.53 -13.55
C TYR A 518 -13.89 10.39 -14.05
N ARG A 519 -14.04 10.03 -15.32
CA ARG A 519 -15.32 9.63 -15.94
C ARG A 519 -15.06 8.54 -16.97
N LEU A 520 -15.92 7.52 -16.97
CA LEU A 520 -15.87 6.38 -17.88
C LEU A 520 -17.12 6.40 -18.77
N VAL A 521 -16.92 6.52 -20.09
CA VAL A 521 -18.01 6.55 -21.08
C VAL A 521 -17.81 5.39 -22.05
N ASP A 522 -18.87 4.62 -22.25
CA ASP A 522 -18.92 3.54 -23.25
C ASP A 522 -19.53 4.09 -24.55
N GLY A 523 -19.02 3.64 -25.70
CA GLY A 523 -19.54 3.99 -27.02
C GLY A 523 -19.43 2.80 -27.98
N ALA A 524 -20.10 2.88 -29.12
CA ALA A 524 -20.06 1.80 -30.12
C ALA A 524 -18.64 1.67 -30.71
N GLY A 525 -17.93 0.59 -30.35
CA GLY A 525 -16.57 0.29 -30.82
C GLY A 525 -15.47 1.19 -30.26
N GLN A 526 -15.78 2.04 -29.27
CA GLN A 526 -14.81 2.90 -28.59
C GLN A 526 -15.22 3.12 -27.14
N ILE A 527 -14.24 3.28 -26.25
CA ILE A 527 -14.48 3.72 -24.88
C ILE A 527 -13.65 4.96 -24.57
N GLN A 528 -14.16 5.84 -23.72
CA GLN A 528 -13.50 7.08 -23.36
C GLN A 528 -13.24 7.13 -21.85
N LEU A 529 -12.02 7.54 -21.49
CA LEU A 529 -11.59 7.87 -20.15
C LEU A 529 -11.29 9.36 -20.07
N ALA A 530 -11.97 10.06 -19.17
CA ALA A 530 -11.64 11.45 -18.83
C ALA A 530 -10.99 11.49 -17.44
N LEU A 531 -9.84 12.17 -17.32
CA LEU A 531 -9.09 12.35 -16.07
C LEU A 531 -8.95 13.83 -15.74
N LEU A 532 -9.10 14.20 -14.47
CA LEU A 532 -8.95 15.56 -13.97
C LEU A 532 -8.13 15.56 -12.68
N SER A 533 -7.03 16.32 -12.67
CA SER A 533 -6.20 16.51 -11.48
C SER A 533 -6.23 17.97 -11.02
N ALA A 534 -6.17 18.17 -9.70
CA ALA A 534 -6.04 19.50 -9.10
C ALA A 534 -4.60 20.05 -9.13
N VAL A 535 -3.62 19.23 -9.51
CA VAL A 535 -2.20 19.58 -9.62
C VAL A 535 -1.61 18.97 -10.90
N PRO A 536 -0.54 19.54 -11.47
CA PRO A 536 0.10 18.92 -12.62
C PRO A 536 0.71 17.56 -12.24
N MET A 537 0.55 16.57 -13.12
CA MET A 537 1.17 15.25 -12.97
C MET A 537 1.78 14.83 -14.31
N SER A 538 3.09 14.61 -14.32
CA SER A 538 3.81 14.12 -15.51
C SER A 538 3.86 12.59 -15.52
N ARG A 539 3.69 12.02 -16.71
CA ARG A 539 3.85 10.58 -16.99
C ARG A 539 3.03 9.69 -16.07
N LEU A 540 1.76 10.05 -15.84
CA LEU A 540 0.80 9.17 -15.18
C LEU A 540 0.56 7.95 -16.05
N THR A 541 0.73 6.76 -15.48
CA THR A 541 0.44 5.50 -16.17
C THR A 541 -0.96 5.01 -15.84
N VAL A 542 -1.73 4.70 -16.89
CA VAL A 542 -3.02 4.01 -16.80
C VAL A 542 -2.85 2.59 -17.32
N LEU A 543 -3.22 1.61 -16.51
CA LEU A 543 -3.29 0.21 -16.87
C LEU A 543 -4.74 -0.14 -17.24
N LEU A 544 -4.90 -0.82 -18.36
CA LEU A 544 -6.17 -1.30 -18.89
C LEU A 544 -6.13 -2.82 -18.89
N PHE A 545 -6.66 -3.46 -17.86
CA PHE A 545 -6.65 -4.91 -17.76
C PHE A 545 -7.70 -5.50 -18.69
N THR A 546 -7.23 -6.16 -19.75
CA THR A 546 -8.05 -6.73 -20.82
C THR A 546 -7.19 -7.67 -21.66
N PRO A 547 -7.75 -8.79 -22.17
CA PRO A 547 -7.08 -9.60 -23.19
C PRO A 547 -7.12 -8.94 -24.58
N LEU A 548 -7.90 -7.87 -24.74
CA LEU A 548 -8.13 -7.22 -26.04
C LEU A 548 -6.95 -6.34 -26.45
N LYS A 549 -6.81 -6.14 -27.77
CA LYS A 549 -5.84 -5.23 -28.37
C LYS A 549 -6.53 -3.97 -28.87
N GLY A 550 -5.81 -2.85 -28.85
CA GLY A 550 -6.36 -1.57 -29.23
C GLY A 550 -5.29 -0.52 -29.45
N TRP A 551 -5.75 0.69 -29.73
CA TRP A 551 -4.94 1.91 -29.79
C TRP A 551 -5.65 3.03 -29.05
N ALA A 552 -4.91 4.08 -28.67
CA ALA A 552 -5.42 5.20 -27.91
C ALA A 552 -5.09 6.53 -28.58
N GLN A 553 -5.91 7.54 -28.38
CA GLN A 553 -5.59 8.91 -28.77
C GLN A 553 -6.11 9.95 -27.77
N THR A 554 -5.51 11.13 -27.82
CA THR A 554 -5.93 12.31 -27.06
C THR A 554 -5.92 13.52 -28.00
N GLY A 555 -7.09 14.12 -28.23
CA GLY A 555 -7.27 15.05 -29.34
C GLY A 555 -6.90 14.40 -30.67
N SER A 556 -5.95 14.99 -31.40
CA SER A 556 -5.41 14.49 -32.66
C SER A 556 -4.16 13.61 -32.51
N ASN A 557 -3.67 13.39 -31.28
CA ASN A 557 -2.41 12.70 -31.04
C ASN A 557 -2.65 11.25 -30.61
N GLU A 558 -2.05 10.31 -31.33
CA GLU A 558 -2.03 8.90 -30.92
C GLU A 558 -1.15 8.73 -29.66
N LEU A 559 -1.62 7.90 -28.73
CA LEU A 559 -0.91 7.53 -27.51
C LEU A 559 -0.40 6.08 -27.64
N PRO A 560 0.89 5.82 -27.40
CA PRO A 560 1.42 4.47 -27.49
C PRO A 560 0.82 3.59 -26.40
N LEU A 561 0.20 2.47 -26.80
CA LEU A 561 -0.22 1.40 -25.91
C LEU A 561 0.86 0.31 -25.88
N LYS A 562 1.34 -0.04 -24.68
CA LYS A 562 2.30 -1.12 -24.46
C LYS A 562 1.59 -2.31 -23.84
N SER A 563 1.65 -3.47 -24.47
CA SER A 563 1.20 -4.71 -23.83
C SER A 563 2.11 -5.06 -22.65
N ALA A 564 1.50 -5.44 -21.53
CA ALA A 564 2.19 -5.84 -20.31
C ALA A 564 1.36 -6.88 -19.54
N GLU A 565 1.94 -7.45 -18.49
CA GLU A 565 1.24 -8.32 -17.55
C GLU A 565 1.51 -7.81 -16.13
N TYR A 566 0.43 -7.60 -15.37
CA TYR A 566 0.50 -7.20 -13.96
C TYR A 566 -0.44 -8.05 -13.15
N PHE A 567 -0.03 -8.44 -11.94
CA PHE A 567 -0.83 -9.26 -11.04
C PHE A 567 -1.33 -10.58 -11.68
N GLY A 568 -0.61 -11.12 -12.67
CA GLY A 568 -1.00 -12.31 -13.43
C GLY A 568 -2.12 -12.08 -14.46
N TYR A 569 -2.42 -10.82 -14.82
CA TYR A 569 -3.42 -10.46 -15.82
C TYR A 569 -2.80 -9.64 -16.96
N PRO A 570 -3.15 -9.93 -18.23
CA PRO A 570 -2.73 -9.11 -19.35
C PRO A 570 -3.37 -7.72 -19.28
N CYS A 571 -2.61 -6.71 -19.69
CA CYS A 571 -3.09 -5.35 -19.77
C CYS A 571 -2.41 -4.54 -20.88
N LEU A 572 -3.01 -3.41 -21.19
CA LEU A 572 -2.41 -2.35 -22.00
C LEU A 572 -2.03 -1.20 -21.07
N ALA A 573 -0.77 -0.76 -21.13
CA ALA A 573 -0.26 0.37 -20.38
C ALA A 573 -0.10 1.58 -21.30
N LEU A 574 -0.56 2.74 -20.83
CA LEU A 574 -0.36 4.02 -21.49
C LEU A 574 0.15 5.07 -20.50
N GLU A 575 0.95 6.01 -21.00
CA GLU A 575 1.42 7.16 -20.24
C GLU A 575 0.74 8.44 -20.74
N THR A 576 0.36 9.32 -19.82
CA THR A 576 -0.18 10.64 -20.14
C THR A 576 0.25 11.67 -19.10
N ASP A 577 0.32 12.92 -19.52
CA ASP A 577 0.43 14.06 -18.60
C ASP A 577 -0.96 14.59 -18.25
N LEU A 578 -1.11 15.06 -17.01
CA LEU A 578 -2.28 15.81 -16.55
C LEU A 578 -1.85 17.24 -16.26
N VAL A 579 -2.55 18.18 -16.89
CA VAL A 579 -2.41 19.62 -16.61
C VAL A 579 -3.40 19.99 -15.51
N GLU A 580 -2.99 20.87 -14.60
CA GLU A 580 -3.83 21.33 -13.50
C GLU A 580 -5.20 21.81 -14.00
N LYS A 581 -6.26 21.31 -13.34
CA LYS A 581 -7.67 21.71 -13.56
C LYS A 581 -8.15 21.59 -15.01
N THR A 582 -7.45 20.81 -15.83
CA THR A 582 -7.81 20.55 -17.22
C THR A 582 -8.21 19.09 -17.37
N VAL A 583 -9.32 18.84 -18.05
CA VAL A 583 -9.76 17.48 -18.31
C VAL A 583 -8.91 16.88 -19.44
N ARG A 584 -8.27 15.76 -19.17
CA ARG A 584 -7.57 14.95 -20.15
C ARG A 584 -8.50 13.85 -20.64
N GLU A 585 -8.91 13.94 -21.90
CA GLU A 585 -9.72 12.93 -22.57
C GLU A 585 -8.83 11.96 -23.35
N ILE A 586 -9.05 10.67 -23.12
CA ILE A 586 -8.36 9.56 -23.76
C ILE A 586 -9.43 8.67 -24.41
N ASN A 587 -9.39 8.59 -25.73
CA ASN A 587 -10.27 7.73 -26.51
C ASN A 587 -9.52 6.44 -26.84
N LEU A 588 -10.15 5.30 -26.61
CA LEU A 588 -9.60 3.97 -26.80
C LEU A 588 -10.44 3.22 -27.83
N PHE A 589 -9.75 2.58 -28.78
CA PHE A 589 -10.36 1.89 -29.91
C PHE A 589 -9.86 0.46 -29.99
N GLU A 590 -10.76 -0.44 -30.34
CA GLU A 590 -10.41 -1.83 -30.59
C GLU A 590 -9.65 -1.97 -31.92
N MET A 591 -8.57 -2.75 -31.93
CA MET A 591 -8.00 -3.23 -33.18
C MET A 591 -8.84 -4.41 -33.66
N ARG A 592 -9.64 -4.20 -34.70
CA ARG A 592 -10.22 -5.33 -35.43
C ARG A 592 -9.08 -6.04 -36.15
N GLU A 593 -8.84 -7.31 -35.82
CA GLU A 593 -8.01 -8.14 -36.68
C GLU A 593 -8.63 -8.10 -38.08
N SER A 594 -7.89 -7.59 -39.07
CA SER A 594 -8.28 -7.77 -40.46
C SER A 594 -8.40 -9.27 -40.66
N SER A 595 -9.60 -9.76 -40.96
CA SER A 595 -9.76 -11.13 -41.43
C SER A 595 -8.78 -11.30 -42.58
N ALA A 596 -7.70 -12.02 -42.34
CA ALA A 596 -6.78 -12.42 -43.38
C ALA A 596 -7.65 -13.15 -44.42
N SER A 597 -7.68 -12.58 -45.61
CA SER A 597 -8.35 -13.14 -46.77
C SER A 597 -7.70 -14.49 -47.10
N ALA A 598 -8.38 -15.59 -46.75
CA ALA A 598 -8.59 -16.82 -47.54
C ALA A 598 -8.92 -17.99 -46.60
#